data_AF-A0A1E3P3Y1-F1
#
_entry.id   AF-A0A1E3P3Y1-F1
#
_cell.length_a   1.000
_cell.length_b   1.000
_cell.length_c   1.000
_cell.angle_alpha   90.00
_cell.angle_beta   90.00
_cell.angle_gamma   90.00
#
_symmetry.space_group_name_H-M   'P 1'
#
loop_
_entity.id
_entity.type
_entity.pdbx_description
1 polymer ?
#
loop_
_entity_poly.entity_id
_entity_poly.type
_entity_poly.pdbx_seq_one_letter_code
_entity_poly.pdbx_strand_id
1 'polypeptide(L)'
;MKTAERAHTPAKLWERIKLSKNYTKALEQVDNHLLYWNKFLIHKCKQRLTRLTQVAITERRLALRDEERHYVGVKHKVKRREENRERKALAAAKIEKAIEKELLDRLKSGAYGDKPLNVDEKIWKKVLGHVEDEEGVEQEDEEDYDSELEEEEDDSDVGEIEYVEDDGDEELVDVEDLERWLDGSDSEAHDESEDSDSDDSSDEEAEKKRKKRQQAKEEKSKRRRARVEVEYEEEPAQANALSTHS
;
A
#
# COMPACT_ATOMS: atom_id res chain seq x y z
N MET A 1 33.14 24.27 -10.05
CA MET A 1 34.07 24.32 -11.19
C MET A 1 35.08 23.19 -11.03
N LYS A 2 35.30 22.41 -12.09
CA LYS A 2 36.33 21.35 -12.13
C LYS A 2 37.47 21.88 -13.00
N THR A 3 38.67 21.99 -12.44
CA THR A 3 39.86 22.51 -13.14
C THR A 3 40.95 21.44 -13.25
N ALA A 4 41.76 21.51 -14.31
CA ALA A 4 42.84 20.54 -14.55
C ALA A 4 43.92 20.60 -13.45
N GLU A 5 44.18 21.80 -12.91
CA GLU A 5 45.16 22.01 -11.84
C GLU A 5 44.87 21.18 -10.58
N ARG A 6 43.59 20.92 -10.27
CA ARG A 6 43.17 20.17 -9.08
C ARG A 6 42.95 18.68 -9.34
N ALA A 7 43.22 18.19 -10.54
CA ALA A 7 42.99 16.79 -10.92
C ALA A 7 43.73 15.79 -10.02
N HIS A 8 44.90 16.17 -9.52
CA HIS A 8 45.73 15.36 -8.63
C HIS A 8 45.17 15.24 -7.19
N THR A 9 44.22 16.08 -6.79
CA THR A 9 43.60 16.07 -5.47
C THR A 9 42.09 15.89 -5.57
N PRO A 10 41.58 14.64 -5.59
CA PRO A 10 40.14 14.36 -5.76
C PRO A 10 39.25 15.06 -4.72
N ALA A 11 39.72 15.21 -3.48
CA ALA A 11 38.98 15.90 -2.42
C ALA A 11 38.74 17.39 -2.71
N LYS A 12 39.61 18.04 -3.48
CA LYS A 12 39.54 19.48 -3.84
C LYS A 12 39.19 19.67 -5.32
N LEU A 13 38.79 18.61 -6.02
CA LEU A 13 38.51 18.63 -7.46
C LEU A 13 37.43 19.65 -7.84
N TRP A 14 36.43 19.83 -6.96
CA TRP A 14 35.28 20.69 -7.19
C TRP A 14 35.34 21.98 -6.38
N GLU A 15 35.35 23.11 -7.08
CA GLU A 15 35.08 24.41 -6.47
C GLU A 15 33.58 24.69 -6.40
N ARG A 16 33.09 25.12 -5.24
CA ARG A 16 31.68 25.50 -5.05
C ARG A 16 31.59 27.01 -4.89
N ILE A 17 30.90 27.67 -5.80
CA ILE A 17 30.67 29.12 -5.79
C ILE A 17 29.21 29.35 -5.40
N LYS A 18 28.97 30.23 -4.43
CA LYS A 18 27.61 30.62 -4.03
C LYS A 18 27.09 31.67 -5.01
N LEU A 19 26.04 31.34 -5.74
CA LEU A 19 25.34 32.28 -6.61
C LEU A 19 24.42 33.19 -5.78
N SER A 20 24.15 34.38 -6.30
CA SER A 20 23.21 35.31 -5.69
C SER A 20 21.78 34.75 -5.74
N LYS A 21 20.92 35.18 -4.81
CA LYS A 21 19.48 34.84 -4.84
C LYS A 21 18.73 35.51 -5.99
N ASN A 22 19.30 36.59 -6.54
CA ASN A 22 18.66 37.36 -7.59
C ASN A 22 19.00 36.74 -8.95
N TYR A 23 17.98 36.30 -9.70
CA TYR A 23 18.18 35.47 -10.88
C TYR A 23 19.06 36.14 -11.94
N THR A 24 18.83 37.43 -12.21
CA THR A 24 19.61 38.22 -13.17
C THR A 24 21.10 38.30 -12.79
N LYS A 25 21.38 38.66 -11.53
CA LYS A 25 22.74 38.70 -10.99
C LYS A 25 23.41 37.32 -10.97
N ALA A 26 22.64 36.26 -10.75
CA ALA A 26 23.16 34.90 -10.80
C ALA A 26 23.53 34.48 -12.23
N LEU A 27 22.78 34.90 -13.25
CA LEU A 27 23.14 34.69 -14.66
C LEU A 27 24.43 35.42 -15.04
N GLU A 28 24.55 36.69 -14.64
CA GLU A 28 25.78 37.48 -14.84
C GLU A 28 26.99 36.83 -14.15
N GLN A 29 26.82 36.31 -12.93
CA GLN A 29 27.87 35.58 -12.22
C GLN A 29 28.30 34.31 -12.97
N VAL A 30 27.36 33.56 -13.55
CA VAL A 30 27.67 32.39 -14.38
C VAL A 30 28.49 32.80 -15.60
N ASP A 31 28.12 33.88 -16.28
CA ASP A 31 28.87 34.40 -17.43
C ASP A 31 30.28 34.85 -17.07
N ASN A 32 30.44 35.57 -15.95
CA ASN A 32 31.74 36.05 -15.49
C ASN A 32 32.67 34.90 -15.08
N HIS A 33 32.15 33.90 -14.36
CA HIS A 33 32.96 32.77 -13.90
C HIS A 33 33.29 31.76 -15.01
N LEU A 34 32.45 31.66 -16.05
CA LEU A 34 32.65 30.74 -17.17
C LEU A 34 33.06 31.44 -18.48
N LEU A 35 33.65 32.63 -18.42
CA LEU A 35 33.99 33.46 -19.60
C LEU A 35 34.76 32.71 -20.71
N TYR A 36 35.70 31.84 -20.34
CA TYR A 36 36.57 31.10 -21.26
C TYR A 36 36.14 29.65 -21.50
N TRP A 37 34.97 29.24 -20.98
CA TRP A 37 34.43 27.91 -21.23
C TRP A 37 33.64 27.86 -22.55
N ASN A 38 33.40 26.64 -23.05
CA ASN A 38 32.56 26.43 -24.22
C ASN A 38 31.15 27.01 -23.99
N LYS A 39 30.64 27.77 -24.98
CA LYS A 39 29.29 28.34 -25.01
C LYS A 39 28.20 27.31 -24.71
N PHE A 40 28.36 26.07 -25.18
CA PHE A 40 27.42 24.98 -24.87
C PHE A 40 27.29 24.73 -23.36
N LEU A 41 28.42 24.68 -22.65
CA LEU A 41 28.43 24.46 -21.20
C LEU A 41 27.82 25.65 -20.46
N ILE A 42 28.13 26.88 -20.89
CA ILE A 42 27.54 28.10 -20.32
C ILE A 42 26.02 28.06 -20.47
N HIS A 43 25.53 27.76 -21.68
CA HIS A 43 24.11 27.67 -21.95
C HIS A 43 23.42 26.59 -21.11
N LYS A 44 23.99 25.38 -21.01
CA LYS A 44 23.46 24.31 -20.15
C LYS A 44 23.49 24.68 -18.66
N CYS A 45 24.52 25.39 -18.19
CA CYS A 45 24.58 25.90 -16.82
C CYS A 45 23.47 26.93 -16.55
N LYS A 46 23.21 27.85 -17.49
CA LYS A 46 22.09 28.79 -17.41
C LYS A 46 20.74 28.08 -17.39
N GLN A 47 20.51 27.13 -18.30
CA GLN A 47 19.29 26.33 -18.33
C GLN A 47 19.06 25.57 -17.00
N ARG A 48 20.12 24.96 -16.45
CA ARG A 48 20.06 24.28 -15.14
C ARG A 48 19.75 25.25 -14.00
N LEU A 49 20.34 26.45 -14.01
CA LEU A 49 20.02 27.49 -13.03
C LEU A 49 18.54 27.84 -13.09
N THR A 50 17.99 28.08 -14.29
CA THR A 50 16.56 28.34 -14.48
C THR A 50 15.71 27.21 -13.92
N ARG A 51 16.01 25.95 -14.28
CA ARG A 51 15.25 24.79 -13.79
C ARG A 51 15.31 24.65 -12.27
N LEU A 52 16.47 24.82 -11.65
CA LEU A 52 16.60 24.76 -10.18
C LEU A 52 15.85 25.90 -9.49
N THR A 53 15.88 27.11 -10.06
CA THR A 53 15.10 28.23 -9.51
C THR A 53 13.60 28.00 -9.62
N GLN A 54 13.13 27.43 -10.74
CA GLN A 54 11.73 27.03 -10.90
C GLN A 54 11.34 25.96 -9.89
N VAL A 55 12.16 24.92 -9.72
CA VAL A 55 11.94 23.86 -8.72
C VAL A 55 11.86 24.44 -7.31
N ALA A 56 12.75 25.36 -6.94
CA ALA A 56 12.70 26.02 -5.64
C ALA A 56 11.43 26.88 -5.45
N ILE A 57 10.91 27.49 -6.52
CA ILE A 57 9.63 28.22 -6.48
C ILE A 57 8.47 27.23 -6.32
N THR A 58 8.46 26.12 -7.05
CA THR A 58 7.41 25.10 -6.94
C THR A 58 7.41 24.43 -5.57
N GLU A 59 8.58 24.16 -4.99
CA GLU A 59 8.73 23.62 -3.64
C GLU A 59 8.14 24.57 -2.60
N ARG A 60 8.45 25.87 -2.69
CA ARG A 60 7.84 26.89 -1.81
C ARG A 60 6.33 26.97 -1.96
N ARG A 61 5.83 26.87 -3.21
CA ARG A 61 4.39 26.88 -3.49
C ARG A 61 3.70 25.64 -2.93
N LEU A 62 4.32 24.46 -3.03
CA LEU A 62 3.81 23.22 -2.47
C LEU A 62 3.83 23.26 -0.93
N ALA A 63 4.90 23.78 -0.32
CA ALA A 63 5.00 23.91 1.13
C ALA A 63 3.99 24.92 1.73
N LEU A 64 3.55 25.91 0.94
CA LEU A 64 2.48 26.84 1.32
C LEU A 64 1.08 26.26 1.07
N ARG A 65 0.96 25.16 0.33
CA ARG A 65 -0.31 24.52 0.04
C ARG A 65 -0.62 23.56 1.18
N ASP A 66 -1.78 23.71 1.80
CA ASP A 66 -2.23 22.77 2.82
C ASP A 66 -2.50 21.39 2.19
N GLU A 67 -1.86 20.35 2.71
CA GLU A 67 -2.05 18.98 2.26
C GLU A 67 -3.20 18.33 3.04
N GLU A 68 -4.41 18.35 2.47
CA GLU A 68 -5.58 17.70 3.09
C GLU A 68 -5.46 16.17 3.14
N ARG A 69 -4.75 15.59 2.18
CA ARG A 69 -4.60 14.13 2.03
C ARG A 69 -3.14 13.78 1.80
N HIS A 70 -2.66 12.83 2.59
CA HIS A 70 -1.32 12.27 2.44
C HIS A 70 -1.43 10.89 1.77
N TYR A 71 -0.45 10.57 0.92
CA TYR A 71 -0.40 9.27 0.28
C TYR A 71 -0.05 8.20 1.32
N VAL A 72 -0.96 7.23 1.51
CA VAL A 72 -0.75 6.09 2.41
C VAL A 72 -0.59 4.83 1.56
N GLY A 73 0.53 4.13 1.72
CA GLY A 73 0.74 2.85 1.07
C GLY A 73 -0.02 1.73 1.79
N VAL A 74 -1.16 1.31 1.24
CA VAL A 74 -1.90 0.13 1.72
C VAL A 74 -1.30 -1.12 1.12
N LYS A 75 -0.88 -2.07 1.97
CA LYS A 75 -0.34 -3.36 1.53
C LYS A 75 -1.47 -4.29 1.11
N HIS A 76 -1.33 -5.01 0.01
CA HIS A 76 -2.35 -5.99 -0.45
C HIS A 76 -2.75 -7.02 0.63
N LYS A 77 -1.79 -7.48 1.44
CA LYS A 77 -2.09 -8.41 2.55
C LYS A 77 -2.90 -7.80 3.69
N VAL A 78 -2.88 -6.47 3.85
CA VAL A 78 -3.73 -5.77 4.82
C VAL A 78 -5.13 -5.68 4.23
N LYS A 79 -5.25 -5.26 2.96
CA LYS A 79 -6.52 -5.21 2.24
C LYS A 79 -7.28 -6.54 2.28
N ARG A 80 -6.65 -7.65 1.88
CA ARG A 80 -7.28 -8.99 1.93
C ARG A 80 -7.67 -9.42 3.36
N ARG A 81 -6.87 -9.03 4.35
CA ARG A 81 -7.17 -9.33 5.77
C ARG A 81 -8.34 -8.50 6.29
N GLU A 82 -8.43 -7.23 5.92
CA GLU A 82 -9.53 -6.35 6.29
C GLU A 82 -10.81 -6.80 5.58
N GLU A 83 -10.76 -7.08 4.27
CA GLU A 83 -11.89 -7.62 3.49
C GLU A 83 -12.43 -8.92 4.11
N ASN A 84 -11.56 -9.89 4.44
CA ASN A 84 -12.00 -11.16 5.05
C ASN A 84 -12.57 -10.97 6.45
N ARG A 85 -11.99 -10.05 7.25
CA ARG A 85 -12.53 -9.72 8.58
C ARG A 85 -13.87 -9.00 8.49
N GLU A 86 -14.04 -8.11 7.52
CA GLU A 86 -15.30 -7.41 7.26
C GLU A 86 -16.40 -8.40 6.87
N ARG A 87 -16.09 -9.37 5.99
CA ARG A 87 -17.04 -10.44 5.63
C ARG A 87 -17.43 -11.28 6.84
N LYS A 88 -16.45 -11.73 7.65
CA LYS A 88 -16.72 -12.50 8.87
C LYS A 88 -17.51 -11.69 9.89
N ALA A 89 -17.22 -10.39 10.05
CA ALA A 89 -17.95 -9.50 10.94
C ALA A 89 -19.39 -9.26 10.49
N LEU A 90 -19.64 -9.10 9.18
CA LEU A 90 -20.98 -8.98 8.63
C LEU A 90 -21.81 -10.23 8.92
N ALA A 91 -21.25 -11.41 8.62
CA ALA A 91 -21.92 -12.69 8.86
C ALA A 91 -22.24 -12.90 10.35
N ALA A 92 -21.27 -12.61 11.23
CA ALA A 92 -21.45 -12.76 12.67
C ALA A 92 -22.45 -11.76 13.28
N ALA A 93 -22.48 -10.51 12.79
CA ALA A 93 -23.31 -9.46 13.38
C ALA A 93 -24.82 -9.65 13.10
N LYS A 94 -25.22 -10.49 12.13
CA LYS A 94 -26.62 -10.79 11.73
C LYS A 94 -27.53 -9.57 11.89
N ILE A 95 -27.14 -8.45 11.27
CA ILE A 95 -27.66 -7.09 11.57
C ILE A 95 -29.19 -7.02 11.42
N GLU A 96 -29.78 -7.76 10.49
CA GLU A 96 -31.23 -7.82 10.27
C GLU A 96 -31.98 -8.33 11.50
N LYS A 97 -31.52 -9.44 12.11
CA LYS A 97 -32.12 -10.00 13.34
C LYS A 97 -31.96 -9.05 14.52
N ALA A 98 -30.80 -8.39 14.63
CA ALA A 98 -30.58 -7.38 15.67
C ALA A 98 -31.52 -6.17 15.51
N ILE A 99 -31.73 -5.70 14.28
CA ILE A 99 -32.68 -4.62 13.98
C ILE A 99 -34.12 -5.07 14.26
N GLU A 100 -34.51 -6.29 13.88
CA GLU A 100 -35.83 -6.84 14.17
C GLU A 100 -36.10 -6.88 15.67
N LYS A 101 -35.16 -7.39 16.46
CA LYS A 101 -35.24 -7.40 17.93
C LYS A 101 -35.39 -5.99 18.49
N GLU A 102 -34.58 -5.03 18.05
CA GLU A 102 -34.75 -3.64 18.49
C GLU A 102 -36.10 -3.04 18.09
N LEU A 103 -36.59 -3.33 16.88
CA LEU A 103 -37.88 -2.83 16.41
C LEU A 103 -39.03 -3.42 17.24
N LEU A 104 -38.99 -4.72 17.53
CA LEU A 104 -39.94 -5.39 18.41
C LEU A 104 -39.88 -4.85 19.83
N ASP A 105 -38.69 -4.61 20.37
CA ASP A 105 -38.54 -4.06 21.72
C ASP A 105 -39.00 -2.60 21.81
N ARG A 106 -38.72 -1.79 20.78
CA ARG A 106 -39.31 -0.44 20.66
C ARG A 106 -40.83 -0.50 20.55
N LEU A 107 -41.37 -1.49 19.83
CA LEU A 107 -42.79 -1.76 19.72
C LEU A 107 -43.42 -2.07 21.09
N LYS A 108 -42.82 -3.01 21.83
CA LYS A 108 -43.23 -3.43 23.18
C LYS A 108 -43.13 -2.29 24.19
N SER A 109 -42.09 -1.46 24.10
CA SER A 109 -41.90 -0.31 24.99
C SER A 109 -42.96 0.79 24.83
N GLY A 110 -43.85 0.67 23.84
CA GLY A 110 -44.95 1.61 23.62
C GLY A 110 -44.52 2.96 23.07
N ALA A 111 -43.28 3.08 22.58
CA ALA A 111 -42.72 4.32 22.03
C ALA A 111 -43.52 4.87 20.83
N TYR A 112 -44.28 4.00 20.14
CA TYR A 112 -45.09 4.35 18.97
C TYR A 112 -46.57 4.66 19.29
N GLY A 113 -46.97 4.67 20.56
CA GLY A 113 -48.34 4.94 21.00
C GLY A 113 -49.30 3.75 20.83
N ASP A 114 -50.61 3.99 21.03
CA ASP A 114 -51.65 2.95 21.09
C ASP A 114 -52.04 2.38 19.70
N LYS A 115 -51.62 3.05 18.62
CA LYS A 115 -51.82 2.62 17.24
C LYS A 115 -50.63 3.05 16.36
N PRO A 116 -49.64 2.19 16.15
CA PRO A 116 -48.56 2.46 15.21
C PRO A 116 -49.14 2.53 13.80
N LEU A 117 -48.78 3.57 13.06
CA LEU A 117 -49.34 3.87 11.72
C LEU A 117 -49.01 2.80 10.67
N ASN A 118 -47.96 2.01 10.90
CA ASN A 118 -47.41 1.05 9.94
C ASN A 118 -47.73 -0.42 10.27
N VAL A 119 -48.43 -0.71 11.37
CA VAL A 119 -48.71 -2.08 11.82
C VAL A 119 -50.23 -2.31 11.86
N ASP A 120 -50.71 -3.36 11.22
CA ASP A 120 -52.13 -3.75 11.29
C ASP A 120 -52.53 -4.10 12.73
N GLU A 121 -53.66 -3.58 13.22
CA GLU A 121 -54.16 -3.80 14.60
C GLU A 121 -54.32 -5.28 14.96
N LYS A 122 -54.59 -6.14 13.97
CA LYS A 122 -54.72 -7.60 14.14
C LYS A 122 -53.36 -8.28 14.36
N ILE A 123 -52.32 -7.76 13.71
CA ILE A 123 -50.95 -8.26 13.82
C ILE A 123 -50.35 -7.75 15.14
N TRP A 124 -50.60 -6.49 15.49
CA TRP A 124 -50.22 -5.91 16.78
C TRP A 124 -50.75 -6.72 17.97
N LYS A 125 -52.06 -7.00 18.02
CA LYS A 125 -52.66 -7.79 19.11
C LYS A 125 -52.18 -9.24 19.14
N LYS A 126 -51.85 -9.80 17.98
CA LYS A 126 -51.29 -11.15 17.88
C LYS A 126 -49.85 -11.19 18.36
N VAL A 127 -48.99 -10.24 17.96
CA VAL A 127 -47.59 -10.16 18.40
C VAL A 127 -47.51 -9.90 19.90
N LEU A 128 -48.35 -9.02 20.45
CA LEU A 128 -48.42 -8.82 21.90
C LEU A 128 -48.96 -10.05 22.66
N GLY A 129 -49.81 -10.87 22.02
CA GLY A 129 -50.42 -12.06 22.62
C GLY A 129 -49.73 -13.39 22.36
N HIS A 130 -48.78 -13.47 21.42
CA HIS A 130 -48.03 -14.70 21.06
C HIS A 130 -46.62 -14.70 21.63
N VAL A 131 -46.06 -13.51 21.89
CA VAL A 131 -44.68 -13.36 22.40
C VAL A 131 -44.55 -13.70 23.89
N GLU A 132 -45.64 -13.79 24.66
CA GLU A 132 -45.60 -14.35 26.03
C GLU A 132 -45.30 -15.86 26.05
N ASP A 133 -45.53 -16.59 24.95
CA ASP A 133 -45.39 -18.05 24.88
C ASP A 133 -44.11 -18.50 24.15
N GLU A 134 -43.39 -17.60 23.45
CA GLU A 134 -42.33 -17.94 22.49
C GLU A 134 -40.89 -17.61 22.95
N GLU A 135 -40.68 -17.24 24.23
CA GLU A 135 -39.34 -16.98 24.81
C GLU A 135 -38.40 -18.21 24.86
N GLY A 136 -38.82 -19.39 24.37
CA GLY A 136 -38.10 -20.65 24.54
C GLY A 136 -37.46 -21.29 23.29
N VAL A 137 -37.58 -20.73 22.08
CA VAL A 137 -37.30 -21.50 20.83
C VAL A 137 -36.28 -20.85 19.88
N GLU A 138 -35.74 -19.66 20.15
CA GLU A 138 -34.81 -19.00 19.20
C GLU A 138 -33.37 -19.56 19.15
N GLN A 139 -33.06 -20.66 19.84
CA GLN A 139 -31.68 -21.11 20.07
C GLN A 139 -31.11 -22.12 19.05
N GLU A 140 -31.92 -22.63 18.10
CA GLU A 140 -31.48 -23.71 17.18
C GLU A 140 -30.99 -23.24 15.79
N ASP A 141 -31.25 -22.00 15.36
CA ASP A 141 -30.84 -21.50 14.03
C ASP A 141 -29.45 -20.81 14.03
N GLU A 142 -28.64 -21.04 15.07
CA GLU A 142 -27.39 -20.31 15.29
C GLU A 142 -26.15 -21.00 14.70
N GLU A 143 -26.22 -22.30 14.38
CA GLU A 143 -25.06 -23.14 14.02
C GLU A 143 -24.84 -23.35 12.50
N ASP A 144 -25.83 -23.15 11.63
CA ASP A 144 -25.77 -23.65 10.23
C ASP A 144 -25.02 -22.72 9.25
N TYR A 145 -24.77 -21.45 9.61
CA TYR A 145 -24.12 -20.48 8.71
C TYR A 145 -22.61 -20.28 8.94
N ASP A 146 -22.04 -20.82 10.02
CA ASP A 146 -20.60 -20.68 10.32
C ASP A 146 -19.76 -21.71 9.52
N SER A 147 -20.36 -22.85 9.15
CA SER A 147 -19.66 -23.95 8.47
C SER A 147 -19.45 -23.74 6.97
N GLU A 148 -20.29 -22.95 6.29
CA GLU A 148 -20.17 -22.75 4.82
C GLU A 148 -19.10 -21.72 4.42
N LEU A 149 -18.61 -20.90 5.36
CA LEU A 149 -17.65 -19.83 5.05
C LEU A 149 -16.18 -20.23 5.28
N GLU A 150 -15.91 -21.37 5.94
CA GLU A 150 -14.55 -21.90 6.13
C GLU A 150 -14.02 -22.70 4.93
N GLU A 151 -14.88 -23.24 4.06
CA GLU A 151 -14.46 -24.13 2.97
C GLU A 151 -13.98 -23.42 1.69
N GLU A 152 -14.17 -22.11 1.55
CA GLU A 152 -13.79 -21.37 0.33
C GLU A 152 -12.38 -20.75 0.36
N GLU A 153 -11.61 -20.88 1.45
CA GLU A 153 -10.37 -20.12 1.66
C GLU A 153 -9.06 -20.83 1.24
N ASP A 154 -9.06 -22.13 0.87
CA ASP A 154 -7.81 -22.89 0.62
C ASP A 154 -7.53 -23.32 -0.85
N ASP A 155 -8.48 -23.19 -1.79
CA ASP A 155 -8.31 -23.82 -3.13
C ASP A 155 -8.41 -22.87 -4.35
N SER A 156 -8.45 -21.54 -4.15
CA SER A 156 -8.53 -20.56 -5.26
C SER A 156 -7.23 -19.78 -5.55
N ASP A 157 -6.09 -20.18 -5.00
CA ASP A 157 -4.79 -19.51 -5.23
C ASP A 157 -3.72 -20.48 -5.80
N VAL A 158 -4.12 -21.31 -6.77
CA VAL A 158 -3.18 -22.02 -7.65
C VAL A 158 -3.50 -21.70 -9.11
N GLY A 159 -3.18 -20.47 -9.53
CA GLY A 159 -2.72 -20.23 -10.90
C GLY A 159 -3.77 -19.85 -11.94
N GLU A 160 -4.57 -18.81 -11.69
CA GLU A 160 -5.16 -18.05 -12.79
C GLU A 160 -4.16 -16.95 -13.22
N ILE A 161 -3.28 -17.31 -14.15
CA ILE A 161 -2.45 -16.34 -14.89
C ILE A 161 -3.35 -15.76 -15.97
N GLU A 162 -3.92 -14.59 -15.71
CA GLU A 162 -4.59 -13.80 -16.73
C GLU A 162 -3.52 -13.31 -17.73
N TYR A 163 -3.45 -13.98 -18.87
CA TYR A 163 -2.67 -13.50 -20.02
C TYR A 163 -3.42 -12.30 -20.57
N VAL A 164 -2.91 -11.11 -20.30
CA VAL A 164 -3.32 -9.91 -21.03
C VAL A 164 -2.74 -10.06 -22.44
N GLU A 165 -3.60 -10.44 -23.40
CA GLU A 165 -3.32 -10.23 -24.81
C GLU A 165 -3.09 -8.72 -25.00
N ASP A 166 -1.89 -8.39 -25.48
CA ASP A 166 -1.51 -7.07 -25.97
C ASP A 166 -2.36 -6.77 -27.21
N ASP A 167 -3.63 -6.43 -26.98
CA ASP A 167 -4.51 -5.89 -28.02
C ASP A 167 -4.02 -4.46 -28.25
N GLY A 168 -3.24 -4.33 -29.31
CA GLY A 168 -2.60 -3.09 -29.74
C GLY A 168 -3.62 -2.04 -30.10
N ASP A 169 -4.08 -1.30 -29.08
CA ASP A 169 -4.66 0.01 -29.25
C ASP A 169 -3.56 1.06 -29.09
N GLU A 170 -3.22 1.64 -30.24
CA GLU A 170 -2.33 2.76 -30.46
C GLU A 170 -2.66 3.94 -29.53
N GLU A 171 -2.07 3.97 -28.33
CA GLU A 171 -2.01 5.19 -27.53
C GLU A 171 -1.06 6.16 -28.23
N LEU A 172 -1.66 7.08 -28.99
CA LEU A 172 -1.03 8.16 -29.74
C LEU A 172 0.10 8.80 -28.92
N VAL A 173 1.33 8.41 -29.23
CA VAL A 173 2.53 8.99 -28.64
C VAL A 173 2.55 10.47 -29.05
N ASP A 174 2.51 11.36 -28.06
CA ASP A 174 2.47 12.82 -28.26
C ASP A 174 3.62 13.24 -29.19
N VAL A 175 3.26 13.77 -30.36
CA VAL A 175 4.18 14.02 -31.49
C VAL A 175 5.36 14.91 -31.07
N GLU A 176 5.16 15.71 -30.02
CA GLU A 176 6.13 16.63 -29.44
C GLU A 176 7.25 15.93 -28.63
N ASP A 177 7.00 14.74 -28.07
CA ASP A 177 8.02 13.95 -27.36
C ASP A 177 8.81 13.05 -28.33
N LEU A 178 8.20 12.63 -29.44
CA LEU A 178 8.89 11.89 -30.52
C LEU A 178 9.84 12.80 -31.31
N GLU A 179 9.44 14.05 -31.58
CA GLU A 179 10.28 15.06 -32.24
C GLU A 179 11.55 15.38 -31.42
N ARG A 180 11.43 15.38 -30.08
CA ARG A 180 12.54 15.65 -29.16
C ARG A 180 13.50 14.47 -29.00
N TRP A 181 13.08 13.25 -29.32
CA TRP A 181 13.97 12.09 -29.39
C TRP A 181 14.67 12.00 -30.76
N LEU A 182 13.96 12.34 -31.84
CA LEU A 182 14.48 12.30 -33.21
C LEU A 182 15.53 13.41 -33.49
N ASP A 183 15.35 14.61 -32.95
CA ASP A 183 16.31 15.73 -33.01
C ASP A 183 17.64 15.42 -32.27
N GLY A 184 17.70 14.32 -31.52
CA GLY A 184 18.90 13.85 -30.85
C GLY A 184 19.77 12.88 -31.65
N SER A 185 19.30 12.39 -32.81
CA SER A 185 19.92 11.25 -33.51
C SER A 185 20.39 11.53 -34.94
N ASP A 186 20.20 12.72 -35.49
CA ASP A 186 20.63 13.03 -36.87
C ASP A 186 21.85 13.96 -36.89
N SER A 187 23.05 13.36 -36.82
CA SER A 187 24.17 13.79 -37.66
C SER A 187 25.21 12.66 -37.80
N GLU A 188 25.44 12.25 -39.05
CA GLU A 188 26.62 11.54 -39.59
C GLU A 188 26.58 9.98 -39.65
N ALA A 189 25.87 9.49 -40.68
CA ALA A 189 26.36 8.75 -41.85
C ALA A 189 27.17 7.42 -41.73
N HIS A 190 26.64 6.41 -42.46
CA HIS A 190 27.30 5.36 -43.27
C HIS A 190 28.24 4.35 -42.57
N ASP A 191 27.95 3.03 -42.60
CA ASP A 191 28.37 2.12 -43.70
C ASP A 191 28.33 0.61 -43.33
N GLU A 192 27.87 -0.17 -44.31
CA GLU A 192 27.99 -1.62 -44.65
C GLU A 192 27.52 -2.78 -43.75
N SER A 193 26.93 -3.72 -44.47
CA SER A 193 26.36 -5.02 -44.16
C SER A 193 27.38 -6.17 -44.13
N GLU A 194 26.90 -7.35 -43.70
CA GLU A 194 27.54 -8.71 -43.69
C GLU A 194 28.42 -8.96 -42.42
N ASP A 195 28.25 -10.01 -41.61
CA ASP A 195 28.23 -11.45 -41.92
C ASP A 195 27.67 -12.28 -40.73
N SER A 196 27.40 -13.56 -41.01
CA SER A 196 26.88 -14.69 -40.23
C SER A 196 27.73 -15.14 -39.02
N ASP A 197 27.09 -15.72 -37.97
CA ASP A 197 27.35 -17.10 -37.46
C ASP A 197 26.89 -17.39 -36.00
N SER A 198 26.04 -18.42 -35.90
CA SER A 198 25.91 -19.58 -34.97
C SER A 198 26.33 -19.60 -33.47
N ASP A 199 25.51 -20.38 -32.72
CA ASP A 199 25.75 -21.20 -31.50
C ASP A 199 25.99 -20.51 -30.13
N ASP A 200 25.74 -21.10 -28.95
CA ASP A 200 24.85 -22.15 -28.40
C ASP A 200 25.20 -22.26 -26.89
N SER A 201 24.19 -22.60 -26.07
CA SER A 201 24.21 -23.24 -24.74
C SER A 201 25.26 -22.93 -23.66
N SER A 202 24.80 -22.57 -22.46
CA SER A 202 25.10 -23.35 -21.24
C SER A 202 24.21 -22.97 -20.03
N ASP A 203 23.16 -23.77 -19.78
CA ASP A 203 22.18 -23.64 -18.68
C ASP A 203 22.51 -24.56 -17.48
N GLU A 204 23.78 -24.79 -17.15
CA GLU A 204 24.16 -25.69 -16.03
C GLU A 204 24.72 -24.97 -14.77
N GLU A 205 25.07 -23.69 -14.87
CA GLU A 205 25.63 -22.92 -13.75
C GLU A 205 24.56 -22.29 -12.84
N ALA A 206 23.33 -22.11 -13.35
CA ALA A 206 22.25 -21.46 -12.61
C ALA A 206 21.60 -22.38 -11.54
N GLU A 207 21.50 -23.68 -11.81
CA GLU A 207 20.85 -24.63 -10.89
C GLU A 207 21.66 -24.89 -9.61
N LYS A 208 23.00 -24.96 -9.72
CA LYS A 208 23.89 -25.21 -8.57
C LYS A 208 23.84 -24.07 -7.54
N LYS A 209 23.61 -22.83 -7.97
CA LYS A 209 23.47 -21.67 -7.07
C LYS A 209 22.12 -21.64 -6.34
N ARG A 210 21.05 -22.20 -6.92
CA ARG A 210 19.71 -22.23 -6.29
C ARG A 210 19.62 -23.27 -5.17
N LYS A 211 20.18 -24.48 -5.36
CA LYS A 211 20.21 -25.53 -4.31
C LYS A 211 20.99 -25.11 -3.05
N LYS A 212 22.11 -24.40 -3.20
CA LYS A 212 22.94 -23.95 -2.06
C LYS A 212 22.25 -22.89 -1.19
N ARG A 213 21.34 -22.07 -1.75
CA ARG A 213 20.55 -21.07 -1.00
C ARG A 213 19.37 -21.68 -0.22
N GLN A 214 18.84 -22.84 -0.65
CA GLN A 214 17.72 -23.49 0.03
C GLN A 214 18.15 -24.22 1.30
N GLN A 215 19.27 -24.97 1.28
CA GLN A 215 19.80 -25.64 2.49
C GLN A 215 20.16 -24.66 3.62
N ALA A 216 20.70 -23.48 3.28
CA ALA A 216 21.06 -22.46 4.28
C ALA A 216 19.83 -21.79 4.96
N LYS A 217 18.64 -21.87 4.34
CA LYS A 217 17.39 -21.36 4.95
C LYS A 217 16.79 -22.36 5.94
N GLU A 218 16.93 -23.66 5.67
CA GLU A 218 16.40 -24.74 6.52
C GLU A 218 17.16 -24.90 7.84
N GLU A 219 18.48 -24.70 7.84
CA GLU A 219 19.26 -24.74 9.09
C GLU A 219 18.98 -23.55 10.02
N LYS A 220 18.58 -22.39 9.46
CA LYS A 220 18.23 -21.20 10.25
C LYS A 220 16.84 -21.27 10.88
N SER A 221 15.89 -22.02 10.31
CA SER A 221 14.55 -22.16 10.88
C SER A 221 14.54 -23.07 12.11
N LYS A 222 15.42 -24.08 12.16
CA LYS A 222 15.52 -25.03 13.29
C LYS A 222 16.10 -24.42 14.58
N ARG A 223 16.77 -23.25 14.51
CA ARG A 223 17.42 -22.60 15.66
C ARG A 223 16.58 -21.54 16.38
N ARG A 224 15.31 -21.30 16.00
CA ARG A 224 14.49 -20.20 16.53
C ARG A 224 13.24 -20.65 17.29
N ARG A 225 13.39 -21.48 18.33
CA ARG A 225 12.37 -21.60 19.37
C ARG A 225 12.95 -21.08 20.69
N ALA A 226 12.39 -19.98 21.19
CA ALA A 226 12.76 -19.43 22.49
C ALA A 226 12.17 -20.33 23.60
N ARG A 227 12.98 -20.69 24.60
CA ARG A 227 12.49 -21.39 25.80
C ARG A 227 11.70 -20.40 26.66
N VAL A 228 10.48 -20.76 27.00
CA VAL A 228 9.62 -20.02 27.93
C VAL A 228 9.60 -20.82 29.23
N GLU A 229 10.11 -20.22 30.30
CA GLU A 229 10.00 -20.75 31.66
C GLU A 229 8.73 -20.16 32.28
N VAL A 230 7.83 -21.01 32.76
CA VAL A 230 6.56 -20.62 33.38
C VAL A 230 6.70 -20.86 34.88
N GLU A 231 6.77 -19.77 35.66
CA GLU A 231 6.63 -19.83 37.11
C GLU A 231 5.13 -19.86 37.45
N TYR A 232 4.72 -20.84 38.26
CA TYR A 232 3.36 -20.92 38.80
C TYR A 232 3.38 -20.32 40.20
N GLU A 233 2.69 -19.18 40.40
CA GLU A 233 2.34 -18.69 41.72
C GLU A 233 1.10 -19.45 42.22
N GLU A 234 1.25 -20.16 43.34
CA GLU A 234 0.16 -20.86 44.02
C GLU A 234 -0.46 -19.88 45.04
N GLU A 235 -1.64 -19.32 44.76
CA GLU A 235 -2.34 -18.47 45.74
C GLU A 235 -2.79 -19.32 46.95
N PRO A 236 -2.50 -18.91 48.19
CA PRO A 236 -2.99 -19.63 49.36
C PRO A 236 -4.51 -19.42 49.50
N ALA A 237 -5.23 -20.53 49.61
CA ALA A 237 -6.67 -20.56 49.82
C ALA A 237 -7.09 -19.64 50.99
N GLN A 238 -8.00 -18.71 50.71
CA GLN A 238 -8.60 -17.84 51.72
C GLN A 238 -9.35 -18.68 52.76
N ALA A 239 -8.80 -18.74 53.97
CA ALA A 239 -9.47 -19.35 55.11
C ALA A 239 -10.69 -18.51 55.48
N ASN A 240 -11.88 -19.05 55.22
CA ASN A 240 -13.16 -18.52 55.71
C ASN A 240 -13.13 -18.47 57.25
N ALA A 241 -12.95 -17.27 57.80
CA ALA A 241 -13.13 -17.02 59.22
C ALA A 241 -14.63 -16.98 59.53
N LEU A 242 -15.15 -18.10 60.05
CA LEU A 242 -16.44 -18.17 60.73
C LEU A 242 -16.40 -17.28 61.99
N SER A 243 -16.95 -16.07 61.87
CA SER A 243 -17.30 -15.25 63.03
C SER A 243 -18.50 -15.88 63.73
N THR A 244 -18.23 -16.58 64.83
CA THR A 244 -19.23 -16.94 65.83
C THR A 244 -19.29 -15.78 66.82
N HIS A 245 -20.43 -15.07 66.87
CA HIS A 245 -20.75 -14.23 68.00
C HIS A 245 -22.05 -14.70 68.64
N SER A 246 -21.89 -15.02 69.92
CA SER A 246 -22.89 -15.35 70.93
C SER A 246 -23.77 -14.16 71.29
#